data_AF-A0A7Y2JLH8-F1
#
_entry.id   AF-A0A7Y2JLH8-F1
#
_cell.length_a   1.000
_cell.length_b   1.000
_cell.length_c   1.000
_cell.angle_alpha   90.00
_cell.angle_beta   90.00
_cell.angle_gamma   90.00
#
_symmetry.space_group_name_H-M   'P 1'
#
loop_
_entity.id
_entity.type
_entity.pdbx_description
1 polymer ?
#
loop_
_entity_poly.entity_id
_entity_poly.type
_entity_poly.pdbx_seq_one_letter_code
_entity_poly.pdbx_strand_id
1 'polypeptide(L)'
;WFVFEDGRPWPEEDWELSSTYRAVIEDQSDDDVFQWGPLTFAHNTPFLYTFWLSKYWRIREILAHGANWISGTANHDTLRRGTQVNPELNINTRLGDTQMEILDKAYDNPAVSILTYAVFPGVPMDFLNATARANWGFVRNQDDRYGVKVVAEEAISLKWQVDEYRYSMPGNFTRLKALGFGTREDLARFFEFLPALVDVTDYDVGTIATLLNAVEPPLSGPRKFTIENLKDIARAWMDDMHEYCNVSHSLTALDPAQTGFMRQLREFRQENRWLRDNFGEGDDFRYVEPIDGRTLFAAYRAGPDGREVFALAHMEGVQTDEIAPLEMLPDGISRDGWRLTLASPQIGSVYQGGPITMRDSFGLVFTRGMD
;
A
#
# COMPACT_ATOMS: atom_id res chain seq x y z
N TRP A 1 20.40 -5.76 -10.36
CA TRP A 1 20.00 -5.22 -9.04
C TRP A 1 19.91 -6.35 -8.04
N PHE A 2 20.58 -6.18 -6.92
CA PHE A 2 20.42 -6.97 -5.70
C PHE A 2 19.64 -6.11 -4.70
N VAL A 3 18.47 -6.58 -4.29
CA VAL A 3 17.56 -5.83 -3.42
C VAL A 3 17.52 -6.47 -2.04
N PHE A 4 17.78 -5.67 -1.02
CA PHE A 4 17.75 -6.10 0.38
C PHE A 4 16.56 -5.50 1.10
N GLU A 5 15.79 -6.35 1.76
CA GLU A 5 14.86 -5.94 2.80
C GLU A 5 15.60 -5.95 4.14
N ASP A 6 15.97 -4.78 4.64
CA ASP A 6 16.69 -4.64 5.90
C ASP A 6 16.22 -3.39 6.65
N GLY A 7 15.71 -3.59 7.87
CA GLY A 7 15.21 -2.55 8.75
C GLY A 7 15.95 -2.52 10.09
N ARG A 8 17.22 -2.97 10.15
CA ARG A 8 18.00 -2.96 11.39
C ARG A 8 17.98 -1.56 12.05
N PRO A 9 17.86 -1.47 13.38
CA PRO A 9 18.09 -2.55 14.35
C PRO A 9 16.83 -3.38 14.71
N TRP A 10 15.83 -3.49 13.84
CA TRP A 10 14.70 -4.41 14.03
C TRP A 10 15.17 -5.79 14.56
N PRO A 11 14.52 -6.34 15.61
CA PRO A 11 13.21 -5.96 16.16
C PRO A 11 13.25 -5.05 17.41
N GLU A 12 14.28 -4.23 17.61
CA GLU A 12 14.26 -3.23 18.72
C GLU A 12 12.97 -2.38 18.68
N GLU A 13 12.35 -2.10 19.84
CA GLU A 13 11.01 -1.47 19.88
C GLU A 13 10.94 -0.10 19.18
N ASP A 14 12.03 0.67 19.21
CA ASP A 14 12.15 2.00 18.62
C ASP A 14 12.78 1.99 17.22
N TRP A 15 12.89 0.82 16.57
CA TRP A 15 13.52 0.67 15.25
C TRP A 15 12.95 1.62 14.19
N GLU A 16 11.66 1.97 14.26
CA GLU A 16 11.02 2.92 13.35
C GLU A 16 11.61 4.33 13.44
N LEU A 17 12.27 4.67 14.56
CA LEU A 17 12.99 5.92 14.77
C LEU A 17 14.49 5.74 14.58
N SER A 18 15.07 4.66 15.09
CA SER A 18 16.53 4.44 15.10
C SER A 18 17.09 3.89 13.79
N SER A 19 16.27 3.22 12.97
CA SER A 19 16.70 2.71 11.66
C SER A 19 17.00 3.85 10.69
N THR A 20 18.17 3.75 10.05
CA THR A 20 18.57 4.61 8.93
C THR A 20 18.09 4.05 7.60
N TYR A 21 17.76 2.75 7.53
CA TYR A 21 17.49 2.03 6.28
C TYR A 21 18.65 2.07 5.27
N ARG A 22 19.88 2.30 5.74
CA ARG A 22 21.08 2.37 4.88
C ARG A 22 22.14 1.33 5.19
N ALA A 23 21.98 0.54 6.26
CA ALA A 23 23.03 -0.35 6.76
C ALA A 23 23.61 -1.29 5.70
N VAL A 24 22.82 -1.76 4.72
CA VAL A 24 23.33 -2.63 3.65
C VAL A 24 24.02 -1.82 2.56
N ILE A 25 23.40 -0.73 2.10
CA ILE A 25 23.92 0.12 1.01
C ILE A 25 25.14 0.98 1.44
N GLU A 26 25.39 1.13 2.74
CA GLU A 26 26.61 1.77 3.25
C GLU A 26 27.80 0.82 3.25
N ASP A 27 27.56 -0.46 3.56
CA ASP A 27 28.61 -1.49 3.60
C ASP A 27 28.88 -2.10 2.22
N GLN A 28 27.90 -2.09 1.31
CA GLN A 28 28.00 -2.61 -0.05
C GLN A 28 28.04 -1.46 -1.06
N SER A 29 29.19 -1.30 -1.73
CA SER A 29 29.45 -0.21 -2.68
C SER A 29 29.25 -0.58 -4.15
N ASP A 30 28.64 -1.73 -4.43
CA ASP A 30 28.29 -2.10 -5.80
C ASP A 30 27.08 -1.27 -6.26
N ASP A 31 27.20 -0.66 -7.44
CA ASP A 31 26.17 0.21 -8.06
C ASP A 31 24.83 -0.52 -8.28
N ASP A 32 24.84 -1.87 -8.28
CA ASP A 32 23.64 -2.69 -8.42
C ASP A 32 22.96 -3.05 -7.09
N VAL A 33 23.43 -2.55 -5.95
CA VAL A 33 22.84 -2.83 -4.63
C VAL A 33 21.81 -1.77 -4.23
N PHE A 34 20.62 -2.27 -3.87
CA PHE A 34 19.50 -1.47 -3.41
C PHE A 34 18.94 -2.03 -2.10
N GLN A 35 18.37 -1.16 -1.28
CA GLN A 35 17.68 -1.53 -0.05
C GLN A 35 16.26 -0.99 -0.06
N TRP A 36 15.33 -1.63 0.64
CA TRP A 36 13.99 -1.06 0.82
C TRP A 36 14.04 0.29 1.52
N GLY A 37 13.33 1.27 0.98
CA GLY A 37 13.20 2.59 1.58
C GLY A 37 12.26 2.59 2.80
N PRO A 38 12.27 3.68 3.59
CA PRO A 38 11.56 3.74 4.87
C PRO A 38 10.02 3.65 4.76
N LEU A 39 9.46 3.97 3.58
CA LEU A 39 8.01 3.88 3.33
C LEU A 39 7.53 2.51 2.84
N THR A 40 8.46 1.58 2.59
CA THR A 40 8.18 0.27 1.99
C THR A 40 8.00 -0.83 3.06
N PHE A 41 8.19 -0.52 4.34
CA PHE A 41 8.04 -1.51 5.42
C PHE A 41 6.62 -1.61 5.96
N ALA A 42 6.27 -2.80 6.46
CA ALA A 42 4.91 -3.19 6.90
C ALA A 42 4.17 -2.16 7.75
N HIS A 43 4.86 -1.45 8.65
CA HIS A 43 4.25 -0.47 9.55
C HIS A 43 3.66 0.76 8.83
N ASN A 44 3.96 0.94 7.53
CA ASN A 44 3.42 2.03 6.74
C ASN A 44 2.01 1.72 6.24
N THR A 45 1.05 2.46 6.77
CA THR A 45 -0.39 2.32 6.50
C THR A 45 -0.95 3.63 5.93
N PRO A 46 -0.84 3.85 4.60
CA PRO A 46 -1.18 5.12 3.96
C PRO A 46 -2.67 5.48 3.99
N PHE A 47 -3.52 4.57 4.45
CA PHE A 47 -4.96 4.77 4.63
C PHE A 47 -5.34 5.30 6.03
N LEU A 48 -4.39 5.51 6.94
CA LEU A 48 -4.66 6.15 8.23
C LEU A 48 -4.62 7.67 8.10
N TYR A 49 -5.51 8.35 8.80
CA TYR A 49 -5.47 9.81 8.86
C TYR A 49 -4.11 10.30 9.40
N THR A 50 -3.61 11.41 8.86
CA THR A 50 -2.34 12.10 9.17
C THR A 50 -1.07 11.32 8.82
N PHE A 51 -1.18 10.15 8.18
CA PHE A 51 -0.04 9.32 7.80
C PHE A 51 1.04 10.14 7.06
N TRP A 52 0.65 10.84 6.00
CA TRP A 52 1.59 11.57 5.14
C TRP A 52 2.32 12.70 5.87
N LEU A 53 1.61 13.45 6.72
CA LEU A 53 2.22 14.50 7.52
C LEU A 53 3.14 13.92 8.61
N SER A 54 2.73 12.82 9.25
CA SER A 54 3.52 12.12 10.27
C SER A 54 4.82 11.53 9.71
N LYS A 55 4.82 11.14 8.43
CA LYS A 55 5.98 10.58 7.72
C LYS A 55 6.78 11.65 6.95
N TYR A 56 6.44 12.93 7.06
CA TYR A 56 7.12 14.00 6.34
C TYR A 56 8.65 14.01 6.57
N TRP A 57 9.10 13.76 7.79
CA TRP A 57 10.52 13.67 8.11
C TRP A 57 11.21 12.48 7.43
N ARG A 58 10.56 11.31 7.34
CA ARG A 58 11.05 10.15 6.56
C ARG A 58 11.06 10.44 5.07
N ILE A 59 10.08 11.20 4.56
CA ILE A 59 10.10 11.67 3.18
C ILE A 59 11.33 12.54 2.96
N ARG A 60 11.64 13.49 3.84
CA ARG A 60 12.86 14.31 3.73
C ARG A 60 14.15 13.48 3.68
N GLU A 61 14.22 12.37 4.42
CA GLU A 61 15.35 11.43 4.31
C GLU A 61 15.38 10.70 2.97
N ILE A 62 14.22 10.26 2.45
CA ILE A 62 14.12 9.73 1.08
C ILE A 62 14.69 10.73 0.09
N LEU A 63 14.29 12.00 0.16
CA LEU A 63 14.78 13.02 -0.76
C LEU A 63 16.30 13.16 -0.67
N ALA A 64 16.88 13.13 0.53
CA ALA A 64 18.31 13.34 0.73
C ALA A 64 19.18 12.11 0.40
N HIS A 65 18.66 10.89 0.54
CA HIS A 65 19.48 9.66 0.56
C HIS A 65 18.93 8.48 -0.26
N GLY A 66 17.76 8.62 -0.89
CA GLY A 66 17.04 7.51 -1.51
C GLY A 66 17.55 6.99 -2.85
N ALA A 67 18.67 7.47 -3.41
CA ALA A 67 19.17 7.05 -4.73
C ALA A 67 19.39 5.54 -4.87
N ASN A 68 19.75 4.86 -3.77
CA ASN A 68 19.91 3.41 -3.69
C ASN A 68 18.76 2.72 -2.95
N TRP A 69 17.60 3.37 -2.85
CA TRP A 69 16.41 2.79 -2.26
C TRP A 69 15.42 2.29 -3.30
N ILE A 70 14.72 1.22 -2.94
CA ILE A 70 13.43 0.89 -3.52
C ILE A 70 12.40 1.80 -2.87
N SER A 71 11.74 2.63 -3.69
CA SER A 71 10.80 3.66 -3.27
C SER A 71 9.36 3.23 -3.55
N GLY A 72 8.43 3.71 -2.73
CA GLY A 72 7.00 3.42 -2.83
C GLY A 72 6.44 2.84 -1.54
N THR A 73 5.11 2.83 -1.43
CA THR A 73 4.39 2.38 -0.23
C THR A 73 3.73 1.02 -0.39
N ALA A 74 3.61 0.50 -1.61
CA ALA A 74 2.90 -0.75 -1.90
C ALA A 74 3.88 -1.92 -2.11
N ASN A 75 3.82 -2.91 -1.22
CA ASN A 75 4.47 -4.20 -1.39
C ASN A 75 3.67 -5.31 -0.71
N HIS A 76 4.22 -6.52 -0.69
CA HIS A 76 3.56 -7.68 -0.11
C HIS A 76 3.33 -7.55 1.40
N ASP A 77 4.17 -6.80 2.12
CA ASP A 77 4.05 -6.61 3.56
C ASP A 77 3.12 -5.47 3.93
N THR A 78 3.21 -4.32 3.27
CA THR A 78 2.35 -3.18 3.54
C THR A 78 0.91 -3.47 3.15
N LEU A 79 0.66 -4.09 1.99
CA LEU A 79 -0.70 -4.46 1.59
C LEU A 79 -1.29 -5.51 2.54
N ARG A 80 -0.49 -6.53 2.93
CA ARG A 80 -0.90 -7.52 3.94
C ARG A 80 -1.23 -6.83 5.26
N ARG A 81 -0.31 -5.99 5.76
CA ARG A 81 -0.48 -5.29 7.03
C ARG A 81 -1.71 -4.40 7.03
N GLY A 82 -2.03 -3.78 5.89
CA GLY A 82 -3.25 -3.00 5.73
C GLY A 82 -4.52 -3.78 6.06
N THR A 83 -4.55 -5.08 5.74
CA THR A 83 -5.68 -5.98 6.04
C THR A 83 -5.62 -6.59 7.44
N GLN A 84 -4.59 -6.27 8.22
CA GLN A 84 -4.42 -6.68 9.62
C GLN A 84 -4.60 -5.52 10.61
N VAL A 85 -4.83 -4.30 10.12
CA VAL A 85 -5.09 -3.15 10.98
C VAL A 85 -6.48 -3.27 11.61
N ASN A 86 -6.60 -2.87 12.88
CA ASN A 86 -7.91 -2.75 13.53
C ASN A 86 -8.73 -1.67 12.80
N PRO A 87 -9.90 -2.01 12.22
CA PRO A 87 -10.75 -1.04 11.52
C PRO A 87 -11.27 0.11 12.40
N GLU A 88 -11.15 0.01 13.72
CA GLU A 88 -11.54 1.07 14.67
C GLU A 88 -10.48 2.18 14.82
N LEU A 89 -9.31 2.03 14.20
CA LEU A 89 -8.34 3.13 14.11
C LEU A 89 -8.90 4.29 13.27
N ASN A 90 -8.21 5.43 13.30
CA ASN A 90 -8.62 6.62 12.57
C ASN A 90 -8.36 6.48 11.06
N ILE A 91 -9.19 5.68 10.38
CA ILE A 91 -9.11 5.39 8.94
C ILE A 91 -9.49 6.65 8.13
N ASN A 92 -8.72 6.97 7.09
CA ASN A 92 -9.04 8.02 6.12
C ASN A 92 -10.24 7.61 5.25
N THR A 93 -11.44 7.93 5.75
CA THR A 93 -12.72 7.68 5.08
C THR A 93 -12.95 8.53 3.82
N ARG A 94 -12.03 9.45 3.47
CA ARG A 94 -12.11 10.22 2.21
C ARG A 94 -11.62 9.41 1.01
N LEU A 95 -10.89 8.33 1.25
CA LEU A 95 -10.41 7.45 0.20
C LEU A 95 -11.58 6.67 -0.42
N GLY A 96 -12.57 6.22 0.34
CA GLY A 96 -13.69 5.46 -0.21
C GLY A 96 -14.79 5.16 0.79
N ASP A 97 -15.88 4.58 0.28
CA ASP A 97 -17.07 4.28 1.08
C ASP A 97 -16.96 2.93 1.79
N THR A 98 -16.10 2.03 1.28
CA THR A 98 -15.85 0.71 1.85
C THR A 98 -14.40 0.55 2.25
N GLN A 99 -14.14 -0.33 3.22
CA GLN A 99 -12.79 -0.67 3.69
C GLN A 99 -11.87 -1.14 2.55
N MET A 100 -12.39 -1.93 1.62
CA MET A 100 -11.63 -2.37 0.44
C MET A 100 -11.34 -1.24 -0.52
N GLU A 101 -12.31 -0.37 -0.79
CA GLU A 101 -12.07 0.79 -1.65
C GLU A 101 -11.03 1.74 -1.04
N ILE A 102 -11.07 1.93 0.28
CA ILE A 102 -10.07 2.71 1.02
C ILE A 102 -8.69 2.08 0.86
N LEU A 103 -8.57 0.77 1.07
CA LEU A 103 -7.31 0.04 0.94
C LEU A 103 -6.78 0.14 -0.51
N ASP A 104 -7.61 -0.20 -1.48
CA ASP A 104 -7.26 -0.18 -2.91
C ASP A 104 -6.75 1.21 -3.33
N LYS A 105 -7.47 2.29 -2.97
CA LYS A 105 -7.06 3.65 -3.31
C LYS A 105 -5.88 4.17 -2.51
N ALA A 106 -5.57 3.61 -1.34
CA ALA A 106 -4.39 3.98 -0.58
C ALA A 106 -3.11 3.42 -1.21
N TYR A 107 -3.17 2.21 -1.78
CA TYR A 107 -2.02 1.52 -2.38
C TYR A 107 -1.96 1.65 -3.92
N ASP A 108 -3.06 2.00 -4.60
CA ASP A 108 -3.13 2.40 -6.02
C ASP A 108 -3.57 3.88 -6.13
N ASN A 109 -2.80 4.77 -5.50
CA ASN A 109 -3.11 6.20 -5.45
C ASN A 109 -2.33 7.00 -6.52
N PRO A 110 -2.98 7.80 -7.38
CA PRO A 110 -2.28 8.57 -8.40
C PRO A 110 -1.40 9.70 -7.85
N ALA A 111 -1.78 10.36 -6.75
CA ALA A 111 -0.94 11.39 -6.13
C ALA A 111 0.33 10.79 -5.50
N VAL A 112 0.21 9.65 -4.83
CA VAL A 112 1.36 8.90 -4.29
C VAL A 112 2.27 8.41 -5.40
N SER A 113 1.68 7.95 -6.50
CA SER A 113 2.44 7.48 -7.66
C SER A 113 3.18 8.62 -8.35
N ILE A 114 2.59 9.82 -8.44
CA ILE A 114 3.31 11.02 -8.89
C ILE A 114 4.53 11.29 -8.02
N LEU A 115 4.40 11.28 -6.69
CA LEU A 115 5.56 11.47 -5.83
C LEU A 115 6.61 10.40 -6.07
N THR A 116 6.21 9.14 -6.13
CA THR A 116 7.16 8.03 -6.26
C THR A 116 7.91 8.06 -7.61
N TYR A 117 7.22 8.33 -8.71
CA TYR A 117 7.79 8.26 -10.06
C TYR A 117 8.40 9.59 -10.54
N ALA A 118 7.78 10.72 -10.23
CA ALA A 118 8.17 12.03 -10.74
C ALA A 118 8.99 12.87 -9.73
N VAL A 119 9.03 12.48 -8.45
CA VAL A 119 9.69 13.27 -7.40
C VAL A 119 10.76 12.48 -6.66
N PHE A 120 10.45 11.31 -6.12
CA PHE A 120 11.35 10.60 -5.23
C PHE A 120 12.58 10.03 -5.97
N PRO A 121 13.77 10.08 -5.32
CA PRO A 121 14.93 9.34 -5.78
C PRO A 121 14.73 7.83 -5.65
N GLY A 122 15.68 7.07 -6.20
CA GLY A 122 15.70 5.62 -6.13
C GLY A 122 14.91 4.92 -7.23
N VAL A 123 14.40 3.74 -6.91
CA VAL A 123 13.72 2.87 -7.86
C VAL A 123 12.29 2.66 -7.38
N PRO A 124 11.28 3.22 -8.08
CA PRO A 124 9.89 2.92 -7.79
C PRO A 124 9.60 1.42 -7.89
N MET A 125 8.91 0.88 -6.90
CA MET A 125 8.37 -0.48 -6.93
C MET A 125 6.85 -0.45 -7.02
N ASP A 126 6.32 -1.28 -7.91
CA ASP A 126 4.91 -1.61 -7.95
C ASP A 126 4.70 -3.01 -7.42
N PHE A 127 3.68 -3.16 -6.58
CA PHE A 127 3.16 -4.47 -6.23
C PHE A 127 1.99 -4.82 -7.13
N LEU A 128 2.09 -5.96 -7.82
CA LEU A 128 1.10 -6.36 -8.81
C LEU A 128 -0.30 -6.43 -8.22
N ASN A 129 -0.48 -7.01 -7.03
CA ASN A 129 -1.79 -7.09 -6.37
C ASN A 129 -2.34 -5.70 -6.03
N ALA A 130 -1.52 -4.76 -5.57
CA ALA A 130 -1.97 -3.39 -5.32
C ALA A 130 -2.43 -2.71 -6.62
N THR A 131 -1.61 -2.74 -7.68
CA THR A 131 -1.94 -2.11 -8.97
C THR A 131 -3.10 -2.78 -9.70
N ALA A 132 -3.32 -4.07 -9.46
CA ALA A 132 -4.45 -4.83 -9.98
C ALA A 132 -5.69 -4.75 -9.08
N ARG A 133 -5.62 -4.06 -7.92
CA ARG A 133 -6.67 -4.03 -6.89
C ARG A 133 -7.17 -5.43 -6.55
N ALA A 134 -6.22 -6.35 -6.44
CA ALA A 134 -6.43 -7.72 -6.06
C ALA A 134 -6.11 -7.87 -4.58
N ASN A 135 -6.93 -8.68 -3.92
CA ASN A 135 -6.73 -9.06 -2.52
C ASN A 135 -5.34 -9.68 -2.33
N TRP A 136 -4.81 -9.60 -1.11
CA TRP A 136 -3.52 -10.18 -0.74
C TRP A 136 -3.51 -10.62 0.72
N GLY A 137 -2.89 -11.76 0.99
CA GLY A 137 -2.71 -12.29 2.34
C GLY A 137 -1.47 -13.16 2.41
N PHE A 138 -1.10 -13.58 3.62
CA PHE A 138 0.03 -14.48 3.79
C PHE A 138 -0.37 -15.93 3.53
N VAL A 139 0.15 -16.49 2.43
CA VAL A 139 -0.13 -17.87 2.02
C VAL A 139 1.02 -18.79 2.41
N ARG A 140 0.75 -19.74 3.31
CA ARG A 140 1.72 -20.77 3.73
C ARG A 140 1.03 -22.12 3.89
N ASN A 141 0.96 -22.90 2.81
CA ASN A 141 0.21 -24.17 2.75
C ASN A 141 1.05 -25.45 2.96
N GLN A 142 2.37 -25.32 3.14
CA GLN A 142 3.29 -26.45 3.36
C GLN A 142 3.66 -26.68 4.83
N ASP A 143 3.16 -25.84 5.75
CA ASP A 143 3.49 -25.95 7.18
C ASP A 143 2.51 -26.83 7.94
N ASP A 144 2.93 -28.05 8.26
CA ASP A 144 2.14 -28.98 9.08
C ASP A 144 2.14 -28.63 10.57
N ARG A 145 3.20 -27.98 11.06
CA ARG A 145 3.40 -27.73 12.48
C ARG A 145 2.65 -26.49 12.95
N TYR A 146 2.74 -25.40 12.20
CA TYR A 146 2.21 -24.08 12.57
C TYR A 146 1.04 -23.61 11.71
N GLY A 147 0.56 -24.42 10.76
CA GLY A 147 -0.49 -24.01 9.82
C GLY A 147 -1.74 -23.43 10.49
N VAL A 148 -2.22 -24.05 11.57
CA VAL A 148 -3.39 -23.56 12.33
C VAL A 148 -3.11 -22.20 12.98
N LYS A 149 -1.90 -21.98 13.51
CA LYS A 149 -1.51 -20.69 14.09
C LYS A 149 -1.47 -19.60 13.03
N VAL A 150 -0.86 -19.89 11.88
CA VAL A 150 -0.76 -18.93 10.78
C VAL A 150 -2.16 -18.53 10.29
N VAL A 151 -3.10 -19.47 10.18
CA VAL A 151 -4.50 -19.14 9.83
C VAL A 151 -5.18 -18.29 10.88
N ALA A 152 -4.91 -18.54 12.16
CA ALA A 152 -5.43 -17.71 13.25
C ALA A 152 -4.91 -16.26 13.15
N GLU A 153 -3.63 -16.07 12.84
CA GLU A 153 -3.03 -14.74 12.63
C GLU A 153 -3.58 -14.03 11.39
N GLU A 154 -3.94 -14.78 10.34
CA GLU A 154 -4.52 -14.24 9.09
C GLU A 154 -6.06 -14.14 9.11
N ALA A 155 -6.72 -14.53 10.20
CA ALA A 155 -8.19 -14.52 10.31
C ALA A 155 -8.81 -13.13 10.08
N ILE A 156 -8.09 -12.07 10.46
CA ILE A 156 -8.52 -10.68 10.24
C ILE A 156 -8.66 -10.31 8.76
N SER A 157 -7.94 -11.00 7.86
CA SER A 157 -8.06 -10.82 6.41
C SER A 157 -9.48 -11.09 5.91
N LEU A 158 -10.24 -11.98 6.57
CA LEU A 158 -11.66 -12.21 6.27
C LEU A 158 -12.51 -10.95 6.51
N LYS A 159 -12.17 -10.13 7.52
CA LYS A 159 -12.92 -8.92 7.86
C LYS A 159 -12.76 -7.84 6.79
N TRP A 160 -11.54 -7.67 6.28
CA TRP A 160 -11.23 -6.67 5.27
C TRP A 160 -11.62 -7.11 3.86
N GLN A 161 -11.23 -8.32 3.45
CA GLN A 161 -11.09 -8.65 2.02
C GLN A 161 -12.26 -9.45 1.41
N VAL A 162 -13.09 -10.05 2.26
CA VAL A 162 -14.12 -11.00 1.85
C VAL A 162 -15.46 -10.55 2.40
N ASP A 163 -16.30 -9.98 1.56
CA ASP A 163 -17.69 -9.67 1.91
C ASP A 163 -18.62 -10.89 1.68
N GLU A 164 -19.87 -10.75 2.10
CA GLU A 164 -20.86 -11.82 2.00
C GLU A 164 -21.11 -12.25 0.55
N TYR A 165 -21.16 -11.29 -0.38
CA TYR A 165 -21.38 -11.54 -1.80
C TYR A 165 -20.21 -12.34 -2.40
N ARG A 166 -18.97 -11.89 -2.19
CA ARG A 166 -17.74 -12.54 -2.65
C ARG A 166 -17.61 -13.95 -2.09
N TYR A 167 -17.93 -14.16 -0.82
CA TYR A 167 -17.95 -15.51 -0.26
C TYR A 167 -19.05 -16.38 -0.88
N SER A 168 -20.23 -15.82 -1.17
CA SER A 168 -21.36 -16.57 -1.74
C SER A 168 -21.10 -17.10 -3.15
N MET A 169 -20.21 -16.48 -3.93
CA MET A 169 -19.92 -16.89 -5.29
C MET A 169 -19.46 -18.37 -5.36
N PRO A 170 -20.07 -19.22 -6.22
CA PRO A 170 -19.78 -20.66 -6.23
C PRO A 170 -18.31 -21.04 -6.46
N GLY A 171 -17.57 -20.22 -7.22
CA GLY A 171 -16.15 -20.46 -7.51
C GLY A 171 -15.19 -20.06 -6.38
N ASN A 172 -15.65 -19.33 -5.36
CA ASN A 172 -14.81 -18.88 -4.25
C ASN A 172 -14.93 -19.82 -3.05
N PHE A 173 -13.83 -19.97 -2.31
CA PHE A 173 -13.78 -20.72 -1.04
C PHE A 173 -14.36 -22.14 -1.14
N THR A 174 -14.09 -22.82 -2.26
CA THR A 174 -14.74 -24.10 -2.59
C THR A 174 -14.37 -25.20 -1.58
N ARG A 175 -13.14 -25.19 -1.06
CA ARG A 175 -12.65 -26.20 -0.11
C ARG A 175 -13.26 -25.97 1.27
N LEU A 176 -13.28 -24.72 1.75
CA LEU A 176 -13.91 -24.39 3.04
C LEU A 176 -15.42 -24.69 3.03
N LYS A 177 -16.12 -24.38 1.92
CA LYS A 177 -17.52 -24.75 1.75
C LYS A 177 -17.73 -26.26 1.79
N ALA A 178 -16.86 -27.04 1.17
CA ALA A 178 -16.91 -28.50 1.23
C ALA A 178 -16.68 -29.05 2.65
N LEU A 179 -15.94 -28.31 3.50
CA LEU A 179 -15.74 -28.63 4.92
C LEU A 179 -16.91 -28.23 5.82
N GLY A 180 -17.93 -27.55 5.28
CA GLY A 180 -19.15 -27.19 6.01
C GLY A 180 -19.29 -25.70 6.37
N PHE A 181 -18.37 -24.84 5.93
CA PHE A 181 -18.51 -23.38 6.08
C PHE A 181 -19.35 -22.80 4.93
N GLY A 182 -20.66 -22.99 5.00
CA GLY A 182 -21.58 -22.66 3.90
C GLY A 182 -21.71 -21.15 3.65
N THR A 183 -21.65 -20.35 4.71
CA THR A 183 -21.77 -18.89 4.65
C THR A 183 -20.52 -18.19 5.17
N ARG A 184 -20.41 -16.88 4.89
CA ARG A 184 -19.33 -16.06 5.44
C ARG A 184 -19.43 -15.95 6.97
N GLU A 185 -20.65 -15.89 7.50
CA GLU A 185 -20.92 -15.81 8.95
C GLU A 185 -20.43 -17.07 9.68
N ASP A 186 -20.66 -18.24 9.09
CA ASP A 186 -20.16 -19.53 9.60
C ASP A 186 -18.64 -19.50 9.82
N LEU A 187 -17.90 -19.08 8.79
CA LEU A 187 -16.44 -19.00 8.82
C LEU A 187 -15.96 -17.90 9.77
N ALA A 188 -16.62 -16.74 9.77
CA ALA A 188 -16.28 -15.63 10.64
C ALA A 188 -16.39 -16.00 12.12
N ARG A 189 -17.42 -16.74 12.49
CA ARG A 189 -17.60 -17.22 13.86
C ARG A 189 -16.47 -18.17 14.26
N PHE A 190 -16.07 -19.10 13.40
CA PHE A 190 -14.90 -19.96 13.66
C PHE A 190 -13.61 -19.13 13.87
N PHE A 191 -13.40 -18.11 13.03
CA PHE A 191 -12.27 -17.19 13.11
C PHE A 191 -12.33 -16.17 14.25
N GLU A 192 -13.45 -16.03 14.93
CA GLU A 192 -13.53 -15.26 16.17
C GLU A 192 -12.92 -16.05 17.34
N PHE A 193 -13.20 -17.36 17.42
CA PHE A 193 -12.67 -18.22 18.47
C PHE A 193 -11.22 -18.63 18.24
N LEU A 194 -10.84 -18.96 17.00
CA LEU A 194 -9.54 -19.58 16.73
C LEU A 194 -8.34 -18.77 17.25
N PRO A 195 -8.22 -17.44 17.00
CA PRO A 195 -7.10 -16.64 17.51
C PRO A 195 -7.04 -16.62 19.04
N ALA A 196 -8.18 -16.40 19.70
CA ALA A 196 -8.26 -16.42 21.15
C ALA A 196 -7.84 -17.78 21.73
N LEU A 197 -8.24 -18.88 21.08
CA LEU A 197 -7.86 -20.23 21.49
C LEU A 197 -6.37 -20.51 21.27
N VAL A 198 -5.77 -20.03 20.18
CA VAL A 198 -4.33 -20.14 19.94
C VAL A 198 -3.55 -19.45 21.06
N ASP A 199 -3.96 -18.24 21.45
CA ASP A 199 -3.29 -17.47 22.49
C ASP A 199 -3.40 -18.14 23.88
N VAL A 200 -4.62 -18.50 24.31
CA VAL A 200 -4.84 -19.03 25.67
C VAL A 200 -4.32 -20.45 25.89
N THR A 201 -4.13 -21.21 24.81
CA THR A 201 -3.61 -22.58 24.87
C THR A 201 -2.12 -22.69 24.58
N ASP A 202 -1.44 -21.56 24.32
CA ASP A 202 -0.06 -21.53 23.83
C ASP A 202 0.15 -22.46 22.61
N TYR A 203 -0.81 -22.40 21.69
CA TYR A 203 -0.86 -23.20 20.46
C TYR A 203 -0.88 -24.74 20.66
N ASP A 204 -1.51 -25.24 21.72
CA ASP A 204 -1.85 -26.66 21.83
C ASP A 204 -3.07 -27.01 20.95
N VAL A 205 -2.81 -27.50 19.74
CA VAL A 205 -3.84 -27.88 18.76
C VAL A 205 -4.84 -28.92 19.28
N GLY A 206 -4.42 -29.83 20.16
CA GLY A 206 -5.32 -30.82 20.76
C GLY A 206 -6.30 -30.18 21.74
N THR A 207 -5.81 -29.25 22.57
CA THR A 207 -6.64 -28.45 23.47
C THR A 207 -7.57 -27.51 22.69
N ILE A 208 -7.08 -26.86 21.63
CA ILE A 208 -7.90 -26.04 20.72
C ILE A 208 -9.06 -26.85 20.14
N ALA A 209 -8.80 -28.05 19.60
CA ALA A 209 -9.85 -28.92 19.06
C ALA A 209 -10.90 -29.28 20.13
N THR A 210 -10.46 -29.53 21.36
CA THR A 210 -11.37 -29.84 22.48
C THR A 210 -12.26 -28.64 22.81
N LEU A 211 -11.70 -27.43 22.88
CA LEU A 211 -12.43 -26.21 23.21
C LEU A 211 -13.39 -25.79 22.10
N LEU A 212 -13.01 -25.93 20.82
CA LEU A 212 -13.89 -25.67 19.68
C LEU A 212 -15.14 -26.56 19.68
N ASN A 213 -15.00 -27.82 20.11
CA ASN A 213 -16.14 -28.75 20.24
C ASN A 213 -17.08 -28.42 21.41
N ALA A 214 -16.67 -27.54 22.33
CA ALA A 214 -17.46 -27.13 23.49
C ALA A 214 -18.21 -25.80 23.28
N VAL A 215 -18.03 -25.14 22.12
CA VAL A 215 -18.69 -23.88 21.80
C VAL A 215 -20.18 -24.11 21.54
N GLU A 216 -21.03 -23.28 22.16
CA GLU A 216 -22.49 -23.29 22.00
C GLU A 216 -22.99 -21.94 21.43
N PRO A 217 -23.89 -21.93 20.44
CA PRO A 217 -24.32 -23.08 19.63
C PRO A 217 -23.13 -23.71 18.86
N PRO A 218 -23.22 -24.96 18.39
CA PRO A 218 -22.11 -25.60 17.67
C PRO A 218 -21.61 -24.74 16.51
N LEU A 219 -20.28 -24.74 16.29
CA LEU A 219 -19.69 -24.07 15.13
C LEU A 219 -19.99 -24.86 13.86
N SER A 220 -20.17 -24.14 12.75
CA SER A 220 -20.23 -24.72 11.41
C SER A 220 -18.88 -25.32 11.01
N GLY A 221 -18.88 -26.17 9.98
CA GLY A 221 -17.71 -26.94 9.57
C GLY A 221 -17.86 -28.44 9.89
N PRO A 222 -16.77 -29.15 10.20
CA PRO A 222 -16.83 -30.58 10.54
C PRO A 222 -17.69 -30.84 11.77
N ARG A 223 -18.43 -31.97 11.77
CA ARG A 223 -19.29 -32.39 12.91
C ARG A 223 -18.55 -32.44 14.26
N LYS A 224 -17.24 -32.71 14.22
CA LYS A 224 -16.36 -32.70 15.40
C LYS A 224 -14.99 -32.19 14.95
N PHE A 225 -14.42 -31.23 15.66
CA PHE A 225 -13.05 -30.77 15.42
C PHE A 225 -12.03 -31.78 15.97
N THR A 226 -11.04 -32.13 15.16
CA THR A 226 -9.88 -32.97 15.49
C THR A 226 -8.61 -32.26 15.06
N ILE A 227 -7.45 -32.75 15.48
CA ILE A 227 -6.16 -32.16 15.05
C ILE A 227 -6.04 -32.24 13.52
N GLU A 228 -6.43 -33.37 12.94
CA GLU A 228 -6.35 -33.60 11.50
C GLU A 228 -7.24 -32.63 10.73
N ASN A 229 -8.51 -32.49 11.09
CA ASN A 229 -9.39 -31.61 10.32
C ASN A 229 -9.13 -30.12 10.59
N LEU A 230 -8.54 -29.72 11.72
CA LEU A 230 -8.05 -28.35 11.90
C LEU A 230 -6.91 -28.05 10.94
N LYS A 231 -6.02 -29.00 10.69
CA LYS A 231 -4.99 -28.88 9.67
C LYS A 231 -5.58 -28.84 8.26
N ASP A 232 -6.60 -29.64 7.99
CA ASP A 232 -7.32 -29.61 6.70
C ASP A 232 -8.01 -28.26 6.47
N ILE A 233 -8.68 -27.70 7.49
CA ILE A 233 -9.27 -26.35 7.43
C ILE A 233 -8.18 -25.31 7.19
N ALA A 234 -7.04 -25.42 7.88
CA ALA A 234 -5.96 -24.46 7.73
C ALA A 234 -5.39 -24.46 6.30
N ARG A 235 -5.18 -25.65 5.73
CA ARG A 235 -4.76 -25.80 4.34
C ARG A 235 -5.83 -25.29 3.36
N ALA A 236 -7.09 -25.62 3.60
CA ALA A 236 -8.21 -25.18 2.76
C ALA A 236 -8.30 -23.65 2.71
N TRP A 237 -8.15 -22.96 3.84
CA TRP A 237 -8.07 -21.49 3.87
C TRP A 237 -6.92 -20.96 3.02
N MET A 238 -5.72 -21.51 3.18
CA MET A 238 -4.54 -21.05 2.43
C MET A 238 -4.69 -21.26 0.92
N ASP A 239 -5.21 -22.41 0.50
CA ASP A 239 -5.40 -22.73 -0.92
C ASP A 239 -6.55 -21.91 -1.54
N ASP A 240 -7.65 -21.73 -0.81
CA ASP A 240 -8.77 -20.89 -1.26
C ASP A 240 -8.38 -19.41 -1.32
N MET A 241 -7.61 -18.89 -0.35
CA MET A 241 -7.08 -17.53 -0.39
C MET A 241 -6.07 -17.33 -1.51
N HIS A 242 -5.20 -18.31 -1.78
CA HIS A 242 -4.27 -18.26 -2.92
C HIS A 242 -5.03 -18.10 -4.25
N GLU A 243 -6.10 -18.86 -4.46
CA GLU A 243 -6.95 -18.72 -5.65
C GLU A 243 -7.68 -17.37 -5.66
N TYR A 244 -8.28 -16.99 -4.53
CA TYR A 244 -9.04 -15.74 -4.41
C TYR A 244 -8.20 -14.47 -4.61
N CYS A 245 -6.91 -14.51 -4.23
CA CYS A 245 -5.96 -13.41 -4.41
C CYS A 245 -5.32 -13.35 -5.81
N ASN A 246 -5.71 -14.24 -6.73
CA ASN A 246 -5.15 -14.26 -8.07
C ASN A 246 -5.58 -13.01 -8.87
N VAL A 247 -4.59 -12.23 -9.31
CA VAL A 247 -4.80 -10.93 -9.99
C VAL A 247 -5.63 -11.03 -11.28
N SER A 248 -5.64 -12.20 -11.94
CA SER A 248 -6.42 -12.43 -13.16
C SER A 248 -7.93 -12.22 -12.95
N HIS A 249 -8.41 -12.39 -11.72
CA HIS A 249 -9.81 -12.17 -11.37
C HIS A 249 -10.21 -10.69 -11.30
N SER A 250 -9.24 -9.79 -11.12
CA SER A 250 -9.50 -8.34 -10.98
C SER A 250 -9.32 -7.56 -12.28
N LEU A 251 -8.64 -8.11 -13.29
CA LEU A 251 -8.19 -7.36 -14.46
C LEU A 251 -9.34 -6.67 -15.23
N THR A 252 -10.51 -7.31 -15.32
CA THR A 252 -11.67 -6.76 -16.05
C THR A 252 -12.34 -5.60 -15.33
N ALA A 253 -12.07 -5.42 -14.03
CA ALA A 253 -12.62 -4.34 -13.21
C ALA A 253 -11.71 -3.11 -13.15
N LEU A 254 -10.52 -3.17 -13.75
CA LEU A 254 -9.58 -2.05 -13.75
C LEU A 254 -10.04 -0.91 -14.64
N ASP A 255 -9.87 0.31 -14.15
CA ASP A 255 -10.14 1.52 -14.92
C ASP A 255 -9.03 1.76 -15.96
N PRO A 256 -9.36 1.82 -17.27
CA PRO A 256 -8.39 2.14 -18.32
C PRO A 256 -7.70 3.49 -18.13
N ALA A 257 -8.39 4.49 -17.55
CA ALA A 257 -7.79 5.82 -17.34
C ALA A 257 -6.70 5.75 -16.25
N GLN A 258 -6.97 5.09 -15.13
CA GLN A 258 -5.98 4.84 -14.07
C GLN A 258 -4.78 4.02 -14.58
N THR A 259 -5.04 2.87 -15.20
CA THR A 259 -3.95 1.98 -15.66
C THR A 259 -3.11 2.65 -16.75
N GLY A 260 -3.74 3.40 -17.66
CA GLY A 260 -3.06 4.22 -18.65
C GLY A 260 -2.19 5.31 -18.03
N PHE A 261 -2.69 6.02 -17.03
CA PHE A 261 -1.92 7.02 -16.29
C PHE A 261 -0.71 6.42 -15.55
N MET A 262 -0.87 5.28 -14.87
CA MET A 262 0.24 4.60 -14.20
C MET A 262 1.31 4.14 -15.20
N ARG A 263 0.91 3.72 -16.40
CA ARG A 263 1.85 3.43 -17.48
C ARG A 263 2.62 4.69 -17.91
N GLN A 264 1.93 5.81 -18.10
CA GLN A 264 2.59 7.08 -18.48
C GLN A 264 3.59 7.55 -17.41
N LEU A 265 3.31 7.36 -16.11
CA LEU A 265 4.27 7.66 -15.04
C LEU A 265 5.54 6.81 -15.12
N ARG A 266 5.41 5.51 -15.44
CA ARG A 266 6.56 4.62 -15.64
C ARG A 266 7.40 5.05 -16.84
N GLU A 267 6.74 5.38 -17.96
CA GLU A 267 7.38 5.90 -19.17
C GLU A 267 8.11 7.23 -18.87
N PHE A 268 7.44 8.17 -18.19
CA PHE A 268 8.02 9.42 -17.73
C PHE A 268 9.28 9.22 -16.88
N ARG A 269 9.26 8.29 -15.91
CA ARG A 269 10.44 7.95 -15.10
C ARG A 269 11.56 7.35 -15.93
N GLN A 270 11.25 6.49 -16.90
CA GLN A 270 12.26 5.89 -17.77
C GLN A 270 12.95 6.91 -18.69
N GLU A 271 12.22 7.92 -19.15
CA GLU A 271 12.74 9.04 -19.95
C GLU A 271 13.53 10.04 -19.09
N ASN A 272 13.25 10.10 -17.79
CA ASN A 272 13.85 11.03 -16.83
C ASN A 272 14.61 10.32 -15.72
N ARG A 273 15.56 9.46 -16.11
CA ARG A 273 16.34 8.63 -15.17
C ARG A 273 17.11 9.42 -14.12
N TRP A 274 17.43 10.68 -14.40
CA TRP A 274 18.07 11.61 -13.45
C TRP A 274 17.23 11.84 -12.19
N LEU A 275 15.90 11.65 -12.24
CA LEU A 275 15.04 11.73 -11.06
C LEU A 275 15.35 10.65 -10.02
N ARG A 276 16.13 9.62 -10.36
CA ARG A 276 16.69 8.62 -9.44
C ARG A 276 17.66 9.23 -8.45
N ASP A 277 18.36 10.29 -8.83
CA ASP A 277 19.38 10.89 -7.99
C ASP A 277 18.74 11.68 -6.85
N ASN A 278 19.44 11.75 -5.72
CA ASN A 278 19.01 12.47 -4.52
C ASN A 278 18.74 13.95 -4.83
N PHE A 279 17.96 14.60 -3.97
CA PHE A 279 17.74 16.03 -4.03
C PHE A 279 19.06 16.80 -3.87
N GLY A 280 19.30 17.76 -4.76
CA GLY A 280 20.39 18.72 -4.71
C GLY A 280 19.97 20.09 -4.18
N GLU A 281 20.90 21.06 -4.19
CA GLU A 281 20.66 22.43 -3.70
C GLU A 281 19.59 23.20 -4.49
N GLY A 282 19.37 22.81 -5.76
CA GLY A 282 18.37 23.43 -6.62
C GLY A 282 16.97 22.83 -6.47
N ASP A 283 16.80 21.75 -5.72
CA ASP A 283 15.50 21.09 -5.55
C ASP A 283 14.74 21.66 -4.35
N ASP A 284 13.41 21.61 -4.39
CA ASP A 284 12.55 22.05 -3.27
C ASP A 284 11.42 21.04 -3.01
N PHE A 285 11.10 20.83 -1.73
CA PHE A 285 9.98 20.00 -1.32
C PHE A 285 9.40 20.50 -0.01
N ARG A 286 8.09 20.74 -0.03
CA ARG A 286 7.33 21.21 1.12
C ARG A 286 5.88 20.72 1.08
N TYR A 287 5.25 20.70 2.25
CA TYR A 287 3.80 20.75 2.32
C TYR A 287 3.33 22.20 2.30
N VAL A 288 2.15 22.45 1.73
CA VAL A 288 1.58 23.79 1.63
C VAL A 288 0.99 24.19 2.98
N GLU A 289 1.37 25.39 3.44
CA GLU A 289 0.87 26.01 4.67
C GLU A 289 -0.04 27.21 4.36
N PRO A 290 -1.04 27.49 5.23
CA PRO A 290 -1.47 26.67 6.36
C PRO A 290 -2.10 25.34 5.92
N ILE A 291 -2.06 24.33 6.80
CA ILE A 291 -2.55 22.97 6.54
C ILE A 291 -4.07 22.96 6.25
N ASP A 292 -4.87 23.76 6.98
CA ASP A 292 -6.31 23.92 6.74
C ASP A 292 -7.08 22.61 6.46
N GLY A 293 -6.75 21.56 7.21
CA GLY A 293 -7.41 20.25 7.11
C GLY A 293 -7.02 19.40 5.89
N ARG A 294 -5.90 19.70 5.22
CA ARG A 294 -5.40 18.97 4.04
C ARG A 294 -3.88 18.86 4.01
N THR A 295 -3.39 17.81 3.37
CA THR A 295 -1.97 17.62 3.08
C THR A 295 -1.75 17.74 1.58
N LEU A 296 -1.26 18.90 1.13
CA LEU A 296 -0.85 19.14 -0.25
C LEU A 296 0.67 19.26 -0.29
N PHE A 297 1.35 18.38 -1.01
CA PHE A 297 2.79 18.48 -1.24
C PHE A 297 3.06 19.23 -2.55
N ALA A 298 4.07 20.09 -2.52
CA ALA A 298 4.64 20.75 -3.67
C ALA A 298 6.12 20.36 -3.76
N ALA A 299 6.52 19.89 -4.95
CA ALA A 299 7.86 19.41 -5.21
C ALA A 299 8.40 20.02 -6.49
N TYR A 300 9.61 20.56 -6.43
CA TYR A 300 10.33 21.07 -7.58
C TYR A 300 11.66 20.32 -7.70
N ARG A 301 11.94 19.81 -8.90
CA ARG A 301 13.19 19.15 -9.26
C ARG A 301 13.90 19.90 -10.38
N ALA A 302 15.15 20.28 -10.15
CA ALA A 302 16.08 20.80 -11.14
C ALA A 302 16.96 19.65 -11.66
N GLY A 303 16.83 19.36 -12.95
CA GLY A 303 17.55 18.31 -13.65
C GLY A 303 18.67 18.82 -14.55
N PRO A 304 19.37 17.91 -15.25
CA PRO A 304 20.44 18.25 -16.18
C PRO A 304 19.89 19.03 -17.39
N ASP A 305 20.77 19.79 -18.04
CA ASP A 305 20.49 20.53 -19.28
C ASP A 305 19.27 21.48 -19.23
N GLY A 306 18.93 21.96 -18.02
CA GLY A 306 17.79 22.86 -17.81
C GLY A 306 16.43 22.16 -17.79
N ARG A 307 16.38 20.83 -17.69
CA ARG A 307 15.15 20.07 -17.48
C ARG A 307 14.63 20.30 -16.07
N GLU A 308 13.36 20.58 -15.91
CA GLU A 308 12.75 20.83 -14.61
C GLU A 308 11.41 20.14 -14.50
N VAL A 309 11.10 19.65 -13.31
CA VAL A 309 9.82 18.99 -12.97
C VAL A 309 9.22 19.69 -11.78
N PHE A 310 7.94 20.02 -11.86
CA PHE A 310 7.16 20.55 -10.75
C PHE A 310 5.92 19.71 -10.54
N ALA A 311 5.75 19.19 -9.33
CA ALA A 311 4.63 18.33 -8.97
C ALA A 311 3.83 18.90 -7.82
N LEU A 312 2.51 18.79 -7.93
CA LEU A 312 1.57 18.99 -6.83
C LEU A 312 0.87 17.66 -6.56
N ALA A 313 0.81 17.23 -5.31
CA ALA A 313 0.18 15.98 -4.92
C ALA A 313 -0.68 16.21 -3.67
N HIS A 314 -2.00 16.11 -3.82
CA HIS A 314 -2.94 16.18 -2.71
C HIS A 314 -3.05 14.79 -2.09
N MET A 315 -2.48 14.66 -0.91
CA MET A 315 -2.20 13.37 -0.27
C MET A 315 -3.29 12.92 0.68
N GLU A 316 -4.10 13.88 1.16
CA GLU A 316 -5.10 13.64 2.20
C GLU A 316 -5.92 14.90 2.48
N GLY A 317 -7.18 14.72 2.88
CA GLY A 317 -7.96 15.72 3.60
C GLY A 317 -8.99 16.44 2.75
N VAL A 318 -9.40 17.65 3.17
CA VAL A 318 -10.42 18.43 2.44
C VAL A 318 -9.85 19.00 1.14
N GLN A 319 -10.74 19.36 0.22
CA GLN A 319 -10.32 20.04 -1.02
C GLN A 319 -9.64 21.39 -0.73
N THR A 320 -8.76 21.83 -1.62
CA THR A 320 -8.21 23.20 -1.58
C THR A 320 -9.30 24.22 -1.95
N ASP A 321 -9.04 25.50 -1.69
CA ASP A 321 -9.65 26.55 -2.50
C ASP A 321 -9.15 26.47 -3.95
N GLU A 322 -9.70 27.27 -4.85
CA GLU A 322 -9.15 27.36 -6.21
C GLU A 322 -7.72 27.91 -6.15
N ILE A 323 -6.77 27.16 -6.72
CA ILE A 323 -5.36 27.55 -6.79
C ILE A 323 -4.93 27.65 -8.25
N ALA A 324 -4.00 28.56 -8.53
CA ALA A 324 -3.20 28.55 -9.76
C ALA A 324 -1.96 27.68 -9.51
N PRO A 325 -1.82 26.48 -10.14
CA PRO A 325 -0.77 25.53 -9.78
C PRO A 325 0.65 26.11 -9.84
N LEU A 326 0.98 26.86 -10.90
CA LEU A 326 2.32 27.40 -11.10
C LEU A 326 2.68 28.53 -10.12
N GLU A 327 1.70 29.14 -9.45
CA GLU A 327 1.99 30.10 -8.36
C GLU A 327 2.59 29.41 -7.14
N MET A 328 2.46 28.08 -7.03
CA MET A 328 3.07 27.27 -5.98
C MET A 328 4.54 26.93 -6.26
N LEU A 329 5.13 27.37 -7.38
CA LEU A 329 6.56 27.23 -7.62
C LEU A 329 7.38 27.99 -6.56
N PRO A 330 8.61 27.52 -6.23
CA PRO A 330 9.51 28.27 -5.36
C PRO A 330 9.74 29.71 -5.85
N ASP A 331 10.06 30.60 -4.92
CA ASP A 331 10.43 31.97 -5.25
C ASP A 331 11.68 32.00 -6.15
N GLY A 332 11.71 32.92 -7.11
CA GLY A 332 12.82 33.07 -8.07
C GLY A 332 12.76 32.14 -9.30
N ILE A 333 11.87 31.15 -9.33
CA ILE A 333 11.65 30.32 -10.52
C ILE A 333 10.67 31.02 -11.49
N SER A 334 11.00 31.15 -12.77
CA SER A 334 10.04 31.72 -13.73
C SER A 334 8.81 30.81 -13.87
N ARG A 335 7.62 31.43 -13.94
CA ARG A 335 6.33 30.75 -14.17
C ARG A 335 6.07 30.49 -15.67
N ASP A 336 6.89 31.07 -16.55
CA ASP A 336 6.79 30.89 -18.00
C ASP A 336 7.44 29.58 -18.45
N GLY A 337 6.93 29.04 -19.57
CA GLY A 337 7.50 27.89 -20.27
C GLY A 337 7.16 26.52 -19.66
N TRP A 338 6.34 26.48 -18.61
CA TRP A 338 5.85 25.23 -18.04
C TRP A 338 4.69 24.66 -18.85
N ARG A 339 4.70 23.35 -19.06
CA ARG A 339 3.59 22.60 -19.65
C ARG A 339 3.07 21.57 -18.66
N LEU A 340 1.75 21.38 -18.62
CA LEU A 340 1.16 20.24 -17.92
C LEU A 340 1.48 18.96 -18.72
N THR A 341 2.18 18.02 -18.07
CA THR A 341 2.62 16.77 -18.70
C THR A 341 1.79 15.59 -18.23
N LEU A 342 1.49 15.51 -16.93
CA LEU A 342 0.63 14.47 -16.37
C LEU A 342 -0.37 15.10 -15.40
N ALA A 343 -1.60 14.59 -15.41
CA ALA A 343 -2.63 14.91 -14.44
C ALA A 343 -3.32 13.61 -14.02
N SER A 344 -3.60 13.46 -12.73
CA SER A 344 -4.32 12.31 -12.21
C SER A 344 -5.65 12.12 -12.94
N PRO A 345 -6.07 10.88 -13.26
CA PRO A 345 -7.23 10.61 -14.11
C PRO A 345 -8.52 11.32 -13.70
N GLN A 346 -8.73 11.49 -12.40
CA GLN A 346 -9.92 12.11 -11.80
C GLN A 346 -10.09 13.60 -12.18
N ILE A 347 -9.02 14.26 -12.61
CA ILE A 347 -9.05 15.66 -13.07
C ILE A 347 -9.68 15.77 -14.48
N GLY A 348 -9.58 14.69 -15.27
CA GLY A 348 -10.10 14.63 -16.64
C GLY A 348 -9.10 15.13 -17.69
N SER A 349 -9.21 14.57 -18.89
CA SER A 349 -8.25 14.76 -20.00
C SER A 349 -8.30 16.14 -20.68
N VAL A 350 -9.32 16.95 -20.38
CA VAL A 350 -9.50 18.29 -20.98
C VAL A 350 -8.80 19.41 -20.21
N TYR A 351 -8.30 19.12 -19.00
CA TYR A 351 -7.61 20.10 -18.18
C TYR A 351 -6.21 20.40 -18.74
N GLN A 352 -5.87 21.69 -18.86
CA GLN A 352 -4.65 22.16 -19.52
C GLN A 352 -3.70 22.93 -18.58
N GLY A 353 -3.90 22.86 -17.26
CA GLY A 353 -3.00 23.50 -16.28
C GLY A 353 -3.46 24.87 -15.77
N GLY A 354 -4.72 25.27 -16.01
CA GLY A 354 -5.30 26.49 -15.45
C GLY A 354 -5.65 26.39 -13.95
N PRO A 355 -6.35 27.37 -13.37
CA PRO A 355 -6.81 27.30 -11.98
C PRO A 355 -7.63 26.03 -11.70
N ILE A 356 -7.48 25.46 -10.50
CA ILE A 356 -8.12 24.20 -10.11
C ILE A 356 -8.34 24.11 -8.60
N THR A 357 -9.42 23.44 -8.20
CA THR A 357 -9.63 22.95 -6.83
C THR A 357 -9.08 21.51 -6.72
N MET A 358 -7.99 21.34 -5.99
CA MET A 358 -7.38 20.02 -5.76
C MET A 358 -8.15 19.25 -4.69
N ARG A 359 -8.36 17.95 -4.91
CA ARG A 359 -9.04 17.04 -3.98
C ARG A 359 -8.13 15.88 -3.60
N ASP A 360 -8.52 15.11 -2.59
CA ASP A 360 -7.78 13.91 -2.18
C ASP A 360 -7.45 13.04 -3.40
N SER A 361 -6.20 12.57 -3.47
CA SER A 361 -5.61 11.78 -4.54
C SER A 361 -5.40 12.52 -5.87
N PHE A 362 -5.66 13.83 -5.96
CA PHE A 362 -5.32 14.61 -7.15
C PHE A 362 -3.83 14.86 -7.23
N GLY A 363 -3.27 14.80 -8.43
CA GLY A 363 -1.90 15.19 -8.66
C GLY A 363 -1.66 15.75 -10.04
N LEU A 364 -0.68 16.64 -10.14
CA LEU A 364 -0.28 17.33 -11.34
C LEU A 364 1.25 17.25 -11.47
N VAL A 365 1.73 17.06 -12.69
CA VAL A 365 3.15 17.15 -13.06
C VAL A 365 3.29 18.12 -14.21
N PHE A 366 4.03 19.19 -13.97
CA PHE A 366 4.45 20.16 -14.96
C PHE A 366 5.93 19.95 -15.27
N THR A 367 6.32 20.23 -16.52
CA THR A 367 7.71 20.17 -16.94
C THR A 367 8.12 21.44 -17.67
N ARG A 368 9.41 21.78 -17.59
CA ARG A 368 10.05 22.82 -18.40
C ARG A 368 11.41 22.31 -18.90
N GLY A 369 11.85 22.80 -20.07
CA GLY A 369 13.12 22.38 -20.67
C GLY A 369 13.15 20.91 -21.11
N MET A 370 11.98 20.29 -21.26
CA MET A 370 11.79 18.92 -21.72
C MET A 370 10.97 18.99 -23.00
N ASP A 371 11.52 18.50 -24.11
CA ASP A 371 10.79 18.36 -25.39
C ASP A 371 9.94 17.10 -25.39
#